data_AF-A0A8C8S993-F1
#
_entry.id   AF-A0A8C8S993-F1
#
_cell.length_a   1.000
_cell.length_b   1.000
_cell.length_c   1.000
_cell.angle_alpha   90.00
_cell.angle_beta   90.00
_cell.angle_gamma   90.00
#
_symmetry.space_group_name_H-M   'P 1'
#
loop_
_entity.id
_entity.type
_entity.pdbx_description
1 polymer ?
#
loop_
_entity_poly.entity_id
_entity_poly.type
_entity_poly.pdbx_seq_one_letter_code
_entity_poly.pdbx_strand_id
1 'polypeptide(L)'
;DLQITLPVCAWLSLTWNLLDFKLMIRRITRKSALISYNGYGCHCGLGGKGQPLDKTDWCCHAHDCCYNKLSNQNCHPFFDHYQYSIINEDVICWNSNNSTCAKQACECDRTAALCFRKEASNYNKGYRYYFNFFCKGPTPSC
;
A
#
# COMPACT_ATOMS: atom_id res chain seq x y z
N ASP A 1 45.17 11.05 -8.69
CA ASP A 1 44.72 10.82 -7.30
C ASP A 1 43.21 10.96 -7.14
N LEU A 2 42.60 9.77 -7.06
CA LEU A 2 41.32 9.36 -6.47
C LEU A 2 40.42 10.41 -5.78
N GLN A 3 39.17 10.53 -6.24
CA GLN A 3 37.97 10.18 -5.45
C GLN A 3 36.71 10.24 -6.33
N ILE A 4 36.37 9.11 -6.97
CA ILE A 4 35.24 8.23 -6.62
C ILE A 4 33.89 8.82 -7.04
N THR A 5 33.45 8.35 -8.21
CA THR A 5 32.05 8.21 -8.63
C THR A 5 31.15 7.82 -7.45
N LEU A 6 30.32 8.75 -6.99
CA LEU A 6 29.21 8.39 -6.10
C LEU A 6 28.20 7.57 -6.91
N PRO A 7 27.82 6.37 -6.44
CA PRO A 7 26.97 5.47 -7.19
C PRO A 7 25.56 6.03 -7.28
N VAL A 8 24.78 5.48 -8.22
CA VAL A 8 23.37 5.73 -8.57
C VAL A 8 22.37 5.54 -7.39
N CYS A 9 22.83 5.56 -6.14
CA CYS A 9 22.03 5.38 -4.93
C CYS A 9 21.17 6.60 -4.55
N ALA A 10 21.30 7.74 -5.24
CA ALA A 10 20.41 8.90 -5.07
C ALA A 10 19.01 8.71 -5.70
N TRP A 11 18.81 7.63 -6.47
CA TRP A 11 17.54 7.31 -7.13
C TRP A 11 16.77 6.17 -6.45
N LEU A 12 17.28 5.65 -5.33
CA LEU A 12 16.55 4.75 -4.45
C LEU A 12 15.95 5.55 -3.28
N SER A 13 15.15 6.54 -3.62
CA SER A 13 14.12 7.03 -2.69
C SER A 13 13.12 5.90 -2.51
N LEU A 14 13.44 4.93 -1.64
CA LEU A 14 12.39 4.16 -0.99
C LEU A 14 11.54 5.21 -0.30
N THR A 15 10.39 5.50 -0.88
CA THR A 15 9.53 6.56 -0.39
C THR A 15 9.15 6.20 1.05
N TRP A 16 9.30 7.15 1.95
CA TRP A 16 9.18 6.89 3.39
C TRP A 16 7.83 6.25 3.75
N ASN A 17 6.75 6.68 3.09
CA ASN A 17 5.42 6.10 3.24
C ASN A 17 5.30 4.64 2.77
N LEU A 18 5.91 4.26 1.63
CA LEU A 18 5.91 2.85 1.18
C LEU A 18 6.60 1.94 2.20
N LEU A 19 7.63 2.45 2.88
CA LEU A 19 8.27 1.74 3.98
C LEU A 19 7.35 1.62 5.20
N ASP A 20 6.66 2.70 5.56
CA ASP A 20 5.67 2.72 6.64
C ASP A 20 4.58 1.67 6.41
N PHE A 21 3.98 1.63 5.21
CA PHE A 21 2.95 0.67 4.87
C PHE A 21 3.45 -0.78 4.88
N LYS A 22 4.64 -1.02 4.32
CA LYS A 22 5.29 -2.35 4.33
C LYS A 22 5.47 -2.87 5.75
N LEU A 23 5.92 -2.02 6.68
CA LEU A 23 6.11 -2.38 8.08
C LEU A 23 4.76 -2.61 8.78
N MET A 24 3.76 -1.78 8.48
CA MET A 24 2.41 -1.91 9.00
C MET A 24 1.77 -3.24 8.59
N ILE A 25 1.78 -3.58 7.30
CA ILE A 25 1.30 -4.87 6.78
C ILE A 25 2.03 -6.02 7.48
N ARG A 26 3.37 -5.96 7.59
CA ARG A 26 4.15 -7.02 8.23
C ARG A 26 3.72 -7.23 9.68
N ARG A 27 3.47 -6.16 10.43
CA ARG A 27 3.09 -6.26 11.83
C ARG A 27 1.65 -6.76 12.01
N ILE A 28 0.71 -6.27 11.20
CA ILE A 28 -0.72 -6.57 11.30
C ILE A 28 -1.08 -7.94 10.74
N THR A 29 -0.51 -8.31 9.59
CA THR A 29 -0.87 -9.56 8.88
C THR A 29 0.08 -10.72 9.14
N ARG A 30 1.26 -10.45 9.72
CA ARG A 30 2.39 -11.38 9.86
C ARG A 30 2.92 -11.94 8.54
N LYS A 31 2.59 -11.30 7.41
CA LYS A 31 3.08 -11.66 6.07
C LYS A 31 4.04 -10.62 5.55
N SER A 32 4.94 -11.03 4.65
CA SER A 32 5.79 -10.09 3.92
C SER A 32 4.96 -9.31 2.91
N ALA A 33 4.90 -7.98 3.02
CA ALA A 33 4.16 -7.12 2.10
C ALA A 33 4.56 -7.34 0.64
N LEU A 34 5.87 -7.37 0.39
CA LEU A 34 6.46 -7.54 -0.94
C LEU A 34 6.18 -8.91 -1.56
N ILE A 35 6.05 -9.96 -0.75
CA ILE A 35 5.85 -11.33 -1.26
C ILE A 35 4.36 -11.67 -1.34
N SER A 36 3.55 -11.12 -0.44
CA SER A 36 2.16 -11.54 -0.29
C SER A 36 1.16 -10.60 -0.93
N TYR A 37 1.46 -9.31 -1.03
CA TYR A 37 0.49 -8.31 -1.47
C TYR A 37 0.99 -7.50 -2.68
N ASN A 38 2.30 -7.27 -2.83
CA ASN A 38 2.80 -6.61 -4.03
C ASN A 38 2.63 -7.50 -5.27
N GLY A 39 1.83 -7.04 -6.23
CA GLY A 39 1.41 -7.81 -7.41
C GLY A 39 0.38 -8.89 -7.09
N TYR A 40 -0.41 -8.73 -6.02
CA TYR A 40 -1.50 -9.66 -5.73
C TYR A 40 -2.76 -9.28 -6.51
N GLY A 41 -3.34 -10.24 -7.22
CA GLY A 41 -4.56 -10.01 -7.99
C GLY A 41 -4.39 -8.91 -9.04
N CYS A 42 -5.40 -8.06 -9.18
CA CYS A 42 -5.50 -7.07 -10.25
C CYS A 42 -5.28 -5.62 -9.80
N HIS A 43 -5.30 -5.36 -8.49
CA HIS A 43 -5.22 -4.03 -7.90
C HIS A 43 -4.11 -3.89 -6.84
N CYS A 44 -3.60 -4.98 -6.26
CA CYS A 44 -2.52 -4.83 -5.28
C CYS A 44 -1.17 -4.59 -5.96
N GLY A 45 -0.71 -3.34 -6.01
CA GLY A 45 0.59 -2.98 -6.59
C GLY A 45 0.55 -1.60 -7.24
N LEU A 46 1.37 -1.39 -8.27
CA LEU A 46 1.33 -0.16 -9.05
C LEU A 46 0.19 -0.21 -10.08
N GLY A 47 -0.79 0.68 -9.88
CA GLY A 47 -2.00 0.77 -10.70
C GLY A 47 -3.00 -0.35 -10.41
N GLY A 48 -4.07 -0.41 -11.19
CA GLY A 48 -5.09 -1.43 -11.05
C GLY A 48 -6.05 -1.40 -12.24
N LYS A 49 -6.48 -2.57 -12.72
CA LYS A 49 -7.47 -2.62 -13.81
C LYS A 49 -8.30 -3.89 -13.78
N GLY A 50 -9.50 -3.79 -14.33
CA GLY A 50 -10.44 -4.91 -14.40
C GLY A 50 -11.06 -5.22 -13.04
N GLN A 51 -11.77 -6.34 -13.00
CA GLN A 51 -12.47 -6.78 -11.79
C GLN A 51 -11.49 -7.34 -10.76
N PRO A 52 -11.62 -6.97 -9.46
CA PRO A 52 -10.86 -7.59 -8.39
C PRO A 52 -11.17 -9.10 -8.29
N LEU A 53 -10.14 -9.92 -8.10
CA LEU A 53 -10.25 -11.38 -8.15
C LEU A 53 -10.85 -11.98 -6.87
N ASP A 54 -10.60 -11.36 -5.72
CA ASP A 54 -11.10 -11.81 -4.43
C ASP A 54 -11.19 -10.65 -3.43
N LYS A 55 -11.56 -10.96 -2.18
CA LYS A 55 -11.71 -9.96 -1.12
C LYS A 55 -10.40 -9.27 -0.73
N THR A 56 -9.25 -9.93 -0.87
CA THR A 56 -7.95 -9.30 -0.64
C THR A 56 -7.66 -8.27 -1.73
N ASP A 57 -7.96 -8.60 -2.99
CA ASP A 57 -7.82 -7.70 -4.12
C ASP A 57 -8.78 -6.50 -4.02
N TRP A 58 -9.99 -6.70 -3.48
CA TRP A 58 -10.90 -5.61 -3.13
C TRP A 58 -10.35 -4.67 -2.06
N CYS A 59 -9.56 -5.16 -1.08
CA CYS A 59 -8.87 -4.29 -0.14
C CYS A 59 -7.91 -3.33 -0.87
N CYS A 60 -7.25 -3.80 -1.93
CA CYS A 60 -6.32 -3.00 -2.72
C CYS A 60 -7.04 -2.01 -3.64
N HIS A 61 -8.15 -2.42 -4.28
CA HIS A 61 -8.99 -1.48 -5.03
C HIS A 61 -9.48 -0.32 -4.13
N ALA A 62 -9.93 -0.63 -2.91
CA ALA A 62 -10.34 0.39 -1.94
C ALA A 62 -9.17 1.29 -1.51
N HIS A 63 -7.96 0.72 -1.38
CA HIS A 63 -6.73 1.46 -1.07
C HIS A 63 -6.35 2.42 -2.20
N ASP A 64 -6.39 1.96 -3.45
CA ASP A 64 -6.18 2.80 -4.64
C ASP A 64 -7.20 3.94 -4.71
N CYS A 65 -8.47 3.68 -4.43
CA CYS A 65 -9.49 4.71 -4.33
C CYS A 65 -9.19 5.76 -3.25
N CYS A 66 -8.69 5.32 -2.10
CA CYS A 66 -8.27 6.21 -1.03
C CYS A 66 -7.09 7.09 -1.47
N TYR A 67 -6.07 6.50 -2.09
CA TYR A 67 -4.89 7.22 -2.59
C TYR A 67 -5.22 8.18 -3.74
N ASN A 68 -6.13 7.81 -4.63
CA ASN A 68 -6.60 8.68 -5.71
C ASN A 68 -7.35 9.89 -5.16
N LYS A 69 -8.19 9.69 -4.13
CA LYS A 69 -8.87 10.80 -3.44
C LYS A 69 -7.87 11.77 -2.82
N LEU A 70 -6.82 11.28 -2.19
CA LEU A 70 -5.77 12.13 -1.61
C LEU A 70 -4.97 12.87 -2.67
N SER A 71 -4.63 12.20 -3.76
CA SER A 71 -3.96 12.83 -4.91
C SER A 71 -4.80 13.96 -5.50
N ASN A 72 -6.12 13.80 -5.59
CA ASN A 72 -7.06 14.85 -6.03
C ASN A 72 -7.17 16.03 -5.05
N GLN A 73 -6.69 15.87 -3.82
CA GLN A 73 -6.61 16.91 -2.79
C GLN A 73 -5.20 17.53 -2.70
N ASN A 74 -4.36 17.30 -3.72
CA ASN A 74 -2.96 17.73 -3.79
C ASN A 74 -2.06 17.13 -2.70
N CYS A 75 -2.44 15.98 -2.14
CA CYS A 75 -1.56 15.17 -1.29
C CYS A 75 -0.69 14.23 -2.13
N HIS A 76 0.40 13.75 -1.56
CA HIS A 76 1.32 12.81 -2.21
C HIS A 76 1.38 11.53 -1.37
N PRO A 77 0.33 10.68 -1.37
CA PRO A 77 0.20 9.58 -0.42
C PRO A 77 1.27 8.51 -0.58
N PHE A 78 2.00 8.45 -1.70
CA PHE A 78 3.17 7.58 -1.85
C PHE A 78 4.43 8.12 -1.17
N PHE A 79 4.50 9.42 -0.86
CA PHE A 79 5.71 10.11 -0.37
C PHE A 79 5.52 10.76 1.00
N ASP A 80 4.28 11.14 1.35
CA ASP A 80 3.95 11.79 2.61
C ASP A 80 4.21 10.83 3.78
N HIS A 81 5.38 10.99 4.41
CA HIS A 81 5.77 10.21 5.58
C HIS A 81 4.81 10.50 6.74
N TYR A 82 4.38 9.44 7.43
CA TYR A 82 3.49 9.55 8.57
C TYR A 82 4.01 8.81 9.78
N GLN A 83 3.54 9.22 10.95
CA GLN A 83 3.85 8.56 12.22
C GLN A 83 2.64 7.75 12.66
N TYR A 84 2.89 6.53 13.15
CA TYR A 84 1.84 5.66 13.67
C TYR A 84 2.34 4.84 14.85
N SER A 85 1.40 4.29 15.61
CA SER A 85 1.67 3.29 16.63
C SER A 85 0.76 2.10 16.45
N ILE A 86 1.21 0.93 16.90
CA ILE A 86 0.38 -0.28 16.88
C ILE A 86 0.12 -0.71 18.32
N ILE A 87 -1.14 -0.65 18.74
CA ILE A 87 -1.60 -1.00 20.08
C ILE A 87 -2.70 -2.05 19.94
N ASN A 88 -2.57 -3.18 20.62
CA ASN A 88 -3.55 -4.28 20.57
C ASN A 88 -3.92 -4.71 19.13
N GLU A 89 -2.92 -4.77 18.24
CA GLU A 89 -3.09 -5.09 16.82
C GLU A 89 -4.00 -4.14 16.04
N ASP A 90 -4.22 -2.94 16.55
CA ASP A 90 -4.79 -1.83 15.81
C ASP A 90 -3.73 -0.76 15.56
N VAL A 91 -3.90 0.00 14.49
CA VAL A 91 -3.00 1.10 14.10
C VAL A 91 -3.62 2.41 14.60
N ILE A 92 -2.81 3.26 15.20
CA ILE A 92 -3.19 4.63 15.57
C ILE A 92 -2.34 5.58 14.73
N CYS A 93 -3.00 6.36 13.88
CA CYS A 93 -2.35 7.34 13.00
C CYS A 93 -2.21 8.68 13.69
N TRP A 94 -0.98 9.16 13.83
CA TRP A 94 -0.67 10.43 14.47
C TRP A 94 -0.63 11.56 13.44
N ASN A 95 -0.98 12.77 13.91
CA ASN A 95 -0.76 13.97 13.11
C ASN A 95 0.72 14.37 13.22
N SER A 96 1.50 14.09 12.18
CA SER A 96 2.91 14.50 12.13
C SER A 96 3.01 15.88 11.47
N ASN A 97 3.68 16.83 12.13
CA ASN A 97 3.98 18.17 11.58
C ASN A 97 2.76 18.94 11.05
N ASN A 98 1.55 18.74 11.61
CA ASN A 98 0.29 19.30 11.11
C ASN A 98 -0.05 18.97 9.64
N SER A 99 0.52 17.91 9.07
CA SER A 99 0.19 17.47 7.72
C SER A 99 -1.07 16.58 7.73
N THR A 100 -2.20 17.17 7.36
CA THR A 100 -3.46 16.43 7.12
C THR A 100 -3.26 15.31 6.11
N CYS A 101 -2.46 15.54 5.05
CA CYS A 101 -2.17 14.55 4.02
C CYS A 101 -1.46 13.31 4.58
N ALA A 102 -0.42 13.50 5.41
CA ALA A 102 0.31 12.39 6.01
C ALA A 102 -0.61 11.53 6.90
N LYS A 103 -1.43 12.17 7.74
CA LYS A 103 -2.39 11.45 8.57
C LYS A 103 -3.40 10.68 7.73
N GLN A 104 -3.94 11.28 6.67
CA GLN A 104 -4.90 10.61 5.81
C GLN A 104 -4.28 9.44 5.03
N ALA A 105 -3.03 9.56 4.57
CA ALA A 105 -2.32 8.45 3.95
C ALA A 105 -2.14 7.29 4.94
N CYS A 106 -1.79 7.58 6.19
CA CYS A 106 -1.76 6.57 7.25
C CYS A 106 -3.12 5.87 7.44
N GLU A 107 -4.23 6.61 7.41
CA GLU A 107 -5.57 6.01 7.58
C GLU A 107 -5.96 5.13 6.38
N CYS A 108 -5.56 5.49 5.16
CA CYS A 108 -5.70 4.61 3.99
C CYS A 108 -4.94 3.30 4.20
N ASP A 109 -3.66 3.39 4.61
CA ASP A 109 -2.79 2.23 4.84
C ASP A 109 -3.27 1.36 6.00
N ARG A 110 -3.71 1.98 7.10
CA ARG A 110 -4.36 1.30 8.23
C ARG A 110 -5.54 0.48 7.75
N THR A 111 -6.43 1.10 6.97
CA THR A 111 -7.64 0.45 6.47
C THR A 111 -7.28 -0.76 5.60
N ALA A 112 -6.32 -0.61 4.69
CA ALA A 112 -5.83 -1.70 3.86
C ALA A 112 -5.20 -2.84 4.70
N ALA A 113 -4.30 -2.52 5.64
CA ALA A 113 -3.64 -3.51 6.48
C ALA A 113 -4.63 -4.31 7.35
N LEU A 114 -5.63 -3.64 7.92
CA LEU A 114 -6.68 -4.30 8.71
C LEU A 114 -7.60 -5.15 7.82
N CYS A 115 -7.91 -4.69 6.60
CA CYS A 115 -8.64 -5.46 5.61
C CYS A 115 -7.89 -6.75 5.23
N PHE A 116 -6.59 -6.66 4.97
CA PHE A 116 -5.74 -7.83 4.70
C PHE A 116 -5.72 -8.84 5.85
N ARG A 117 -5.71 -8.37 7.11
CA ARG A 117 -5.81 -9.26 8.27
C ARG A 117 -7.17 -9.94 8.32
N LYS A 118 -8.26 -9.20 8.11
CA LYS A 118 -9.62 -9.73 8.11
C LYS A 118 -9.79 -10.82 7.04
N GLU A 119 -9.23 -10.62 5.86
CA GLU A 119 -9.35 -11.55 4.73
C GLU A 119 -8.27 -12.65 4.72
N ALA A 120 -7.48 -12.77 5.78
CA ALA A 120 -6.37 -13.73 5.85
C ALA A 120 -6.80 -15.19 5.65
N SER A 121 -8.03 -15.56 6.02
CA SER A 121 -8.60 -16.90 5.81
C SER A 121 -9.03 -17.15 4.36
N ASN A 122 -9.36 -16.09 3.61
CA ASN A 122 -9.78 -16.16 2.22
C ASN A 122 -8.62 -15.92 1.24
N TYR A 123 -7.42 -15.67 1.76
CA TYR A 123 -6.23 -15.34 0.98
C TYR A 123 -5.82 -16.50 0.05
N ASN A 124 -5.73 -16.23 -1.24
CA ASN A 124 -5.36 -17.20 -2.26
C ASN A 124 -3.92 -16.99 -2.76
N LYS A 125 -3.02 -17.92 -2.41
CA LYS A 125 -1.60 -17.85 -2.85
C LYS A 125 -1.43 -17.85 -4.38
N GLY A 126 -2.39 -18.39 -5.14
CA GLY A 126 -2.36 -18.44 -6.60
C GLY A 126 -2.52 -17.07 -7.27
N TYR A 127 -2.97 -16.06 -6.53
CA TYR A 127 -3.05 -14.68 -7.03
C TYR A 127 -1.83 -13.83 -6.68
N ARG A 128 -0.77 -14.40 -6.09
CA ARG A 128 0.51 -13.69 -5.94
C ARG A 128 1.18 -13.52 -7.30
N TYR A 129 1.83 -12.37 -7.50
CA TYR A 129 2.54 -12.05 -8.74
C TYR A 129 1.66 -12.21 -9.99
N TYR A 130 0.39 -11.86 -9.85
CA TYR A 130 -0.59 -12.01 -10.92
C TYR A 130 -0.36 -10.93 -11.97
N PHE A 131 -0.24 -11.34 -13.23
CA PHE A 131 0.05 -10.40 -14.31
C PHE A 131 -1.22 -9.64 -14.71
N ASN A 132 -1.15 -8.31 -14.68
CA ASN A 132 -2.26 -7.41 -15.05
C ASN A 132 -2.86 -7.66 -16.44
N PHE A 133 -2.15 -8.35 -17.35
CA PHE A 133 -2.68 -8.78 -18.65
C PHE A 133 -3.89 -9.73 -18.53
N PHE A 134 -3.93 -10.54 -17.47
CA PHE A 134 -5.02 -11.48 -17.22
C PHE A 134 -6.23 -10.85 -16.55
N CYS A 135 -6.10 -9.63 -16.03
CA CYS A 135 -7.23 -8.90 -15.45
C CYS A 135 -8.23 -8.49 -16.53
N LYS A 136 -9.48 -8.93 -16.37
CA LYS A 136 -10.58 -8.73 -17.33
C LYS A 136 -11.73 -7.96 -16.69
N GLY A 137 -12.68 -7.53 -17.53
CA GLY A 137 -13.87 -6.80 -17.11
C GLY A 137 -13.62 -5.31 -16.87
N PRO A 138 -14.66 -4.55 -16.51
CA PRO A 138 -14.51 -3.14 -16.18
C PRO A 138 -13.84 -2.97 -14.81
N THR A 139 -13.09 -1.89 -14.64
CA THR A 139 -12.60 -1.49 -13.31
C THR A 139 -13.77 -0.91 -12.50
N PRO A 140 -14.05 -1.40 -11.28
CA PRO A 140 -15.08 -0.81 -10.42
C PRO A 140 -14.77 0.65 -10.09
N SER A 141 -15.81 1.46 -9.94
CA SER A 141 -15.65 2.85 -9.51
C SER A 141 -15.22 2.95 -8.06
N CYS A 142 -14.54 4.05 -7.76
CA CYS A 142 -14.56 4.67 -6.44
C CYS A 142 -15.89 5.45 -6.28
#